data_AF-A0A6C0RH33-F1
#
_entry.id   AF-A0A6C0RH33-F1
#
_cell.length_a   1.000
_cell.length_b   1.000
_cell.length_c   1.000
_cell.angle_alpha   90.00
_cell.angle_beta   90.00
_cell.angle_gamma   90.00
#
_symmetry.space_group_name_H-M   'P 1'
#
loop_
_entity.id
_entity.type
_entity.pdbx_description
1 polymer ?
#
loop_
_entity_poly.entity_id
_entity_poly.type
_entity_poly.pdbx_seq_one_letter_code
_entity_poly.pdbx_strand_id
1 'polypeptide(L)'
;MYHKRGMIGSPRKPDTKNQRRRSDGSQFYIVSGRKYFDKGLDELEEANNYEFSAGQRQAYKTVGGAPHLDGSYTIFGQVTSGMDVVDKIVQVETDRRWRPIEDIRIKRVRILK
;
A
#
# COMPACT_ATOMS: atom_id res chain seq x y z
N MET A 1 11.77 -1.42 -5.34
CA MET A 1 10.67 -0.56 -4.83
C MET A 1 10.04 -1.27 -3.64
N TYR A 2 9.56 -0.52 -2.66
CA TYR A 2 8.98 -1.03 -1.41
C TYR A 2 7.77 -0.18 -1.04
N HIS A 3 6.86 -0.69 -0.21
CA HIS A 3 5.54 -0.11 0.06
C HIS A 3 5.61 1.07 1.02
N LYS A 4 6.45 2.07 0.73
CA LYS A 4 6.41 3.36 1.41
C LYS A 4 5.12 4.10 1.08
N ARG A 5 4.71 5.02 1.96
CA ARG A 5 3.57 5.90 1.73
C ARG A 5 3.69 6.64 0.39
N GLY A 6 2.58 6.74 -0.32
CA GLY A 6 2.46 7.33 -1.66
C GLY A 6 2.73 6.37 -2.82
N MET A 7 3.17 5.12 -2.57
CA MET A 7 3.33 4.15 -3.65
C MET A 7 1.98 3.62 -4.14
N ILE A 8 1.91 3.28 -5.43
CA ILE A 8 0.75 2.67 -6.08
C ILE A 8 1.10 1.22 -6.40
N GLY A 9 0.28 0.30 -5.89
CA GLY A 9 0.49 -1.13 -6.05
C GLY A 9 -0.73 -1.84 -6.60
N SER A 10 -0.53 -3.07 -7.07
CA SER A 10 -1.60 -3.95 -7.52
C SER A 10 -1.82 -5.05 -6.48
N PRO A 11 -3.09 -5.33 -6.10
CA PRO A 11 -3.40 -6.49 -5.28
C PRO A 11 -3.14 -7.77 -6.07
N ARG A 12 -3.29 -8.92 -5.42
CA ARG A 12 -3.12 -10.23 -6.05
C ARG A 12 -4.45 -10.90 -6.26
N LYS A 13 -4.52 -11.79 -7.26
CA LYS A 13 -5.63 -12.73 -7.36
C LYS A 13 -5.64 -13.68 -6.15
N PRO A 14 -6.80 -14.20 -5.73
CA PRO A 14 -6.90 -15.11 -4.58
C PRO A 14 -5.96 -16.31 -4.70
N ASP A 15 -5.26 -16.61 -3.60
CA ASP A 15 -4.21 -17.64 -3.58
C ASP A 15 -4.74 -19.06 -3.85
N THR A 16 -6.04 -19.31 -3.61
CA THR A 16 -6.72 -20.60 -3.91
C THR A 16 -6.49 -21.09 -5.34
N LYS A 17 -6.26 -20.18 -6.30
CA LYS A 17 -5.94 -20.49 -7.70
C LYS A 17 -4.70 -19.73 -8.22
N ASN A 18 -3.93 -19.10 -7.33
CA ASN A 18 -2.85 -18.17 -7.70
C ASN A 18 -1.51 -18.51 -7.04
N GLN A 19 -1.04 -19.75 -7.20
CA GLN A 19 0.24 -20.23 -6.64
C GLN A 19 1.46 -19.37 -7.04
N ARG A 20 1.39 -18.70 -8.19
CA ARG A 20 2.44 -17.79 -8.67
C ARG A 20 2.29 -16.34 -8.17
N ARG A 21 1.35 -16.08 -7.26
CA ARG A 21 1.12 -14.77 -6.62
C ARG A 21 0.96 -13.62 -7.63
N ARG A 22 0.30 -13.89 -8.76
CA ARG A 22 0.07 -12.94 -9.86
C ARG A 22 -0.80 -11.77 -9.39
N SER A 23 -0.45 -10.58 -9.85
CA SER A 23 -1.23 -9.36 -9.70
C SER A 23 -2.61 -9.43 -10.34
N ASP A 24 -3.55 -8.66 -9.80
CA ASP A 24 -4.82 -8.35 -10.44
C ASP A 24 -4.66 -7.12 -11.34
N GLY A 25 -4.86 -7.28 -12.65
CA GLY A 25 -4.70 -6.20 -13.62
C GLY A 25 -5.84 -5.17 -13.66
N SER A 26 -6.93 -5.41 -12.92
CA SER A 26 -8.12 -4.55 -12.89
C SER A 26 -8.24 -3.69 -11.63
N GLN A 27 -7.31 -3.88 -10.68
CA GLN A 27 -7.35 -3.22 -9.38
C GLN A 27 -5.99 -2.60 -9.04
N PHE A 28 -6.03 -1.51 -8.29
CA PHE A 28 -4.86 -0.90 -7.68
C PHE A 28 -5.21 -0.36 -6.30
N TYR A 29 -4.17 -0.12 -5.50
CA TYR A 29 -4.27 0.58 -4.22
C TYR A 29 -3.18 1.65 -4.12
N ILE A 30 -3.43 2.64 -3.26
CA ILE A 30 -2.46 3.65 -2.89
C ILE A 30 -2.06 3.41 -1.44
N VAL A 31 -0.76 3.35 -1.16
CA VAL A 31 -0.25 3.17 0.20
C VAL A 31 -0.39 4.49 0.95
N SER A 32 -1.39 4.62 1.82
CA SER A 32 -1.40 5.67 2.86
C SER A 32 -0.46 5.29 4.01
N GLY A 33 -0.57 4.03 4.47
CA GLY A 33 0.35 3.42 5.43
C GLY A 33 0.36 4.08 6.82
N ARG A 34 1.28 3.62 7.66
CA ARG A 34 1.57 4.23 8.97
C ARG A 34 3.07 4.29 9.22
N LYS A 35 3.48 5.10 10.19
CA LYS A 35 4.87 5.10 10.68
C LYS A 35 5.10 3.92 11.62
N TYR A 36 6.32 3.42 11.63
CA TYR A 36 6.75 2.29 12.47
C TYR A 36 7.87 2.72 13.41
N PHE A 37 7.96 2.06 14.56
CA PHE A 37 9.10 2.13 15.47
C PHE A 37 10.01 0.91 15.23
N ASP A 38 11.26 0.97 15.71
CA ASP A 38 12.24 -0.10 15.50
C ASP A 38 11.71 -1.47 15.92
N LYS A 39 11.18 -1.57 17.15
CA LYS A 39 10.57 -2.82 17.66
C LYS A 39 9.53 -3.41 16.69
N GLY A 40 8.66 -2.59 16.11
CA GLY A 40 7.63 -3.07 15.20
C GLY A 40 8.16 -3.44 13.81
N LEU A 41 9.33 -2.94 13.42
CA LEU A 41 10.03 -3.41 12.21
C LEU A 41 10.75 -4.71 12.50
N ASP A 42 11.40 -4.83 13.66
CA ASP A 42 12.13 -6.05 14.07
C ASP A 42 11.18 -7.25 14.15
N GLU A 43 10.00 -7.06 14.78
CA GLU A 43 8.95 -8.09 14.82
C GLU A 43 8.48 -8.52 13.42
N LEU A 44 8.44 -7.57 12.47
CA LEU A 44 8.06 -7.89 11.08
C LEU A 44 9.18 -8.61 10.34
N GLU A 45 10.44 -8.28 10.59
CA GLU A 45 11.59 -8.96 9.98
C GLU A 45 11.64 -10.42 10.42
N GLU A 46 11.46 -10.67 11.73
CA GLU A 46 11.40 -12.00 12.31
C GLU A 46 10.21 -12.81 11.76
N ALA A 47 9.00 -12.23 11.79
CA ALA A 47 7.79 -12.92 11.35
C ALA A 47 7.80 -13.27 9.86
N ASN A 48 8.48 -12.49 9.02
CA ASN A 48 8.53 -12.69 7.58
C ASN A 48 9.84 -13.29 7.08
N ASN A 49 10.80 -13.57 7.97
CA ASN A 49 12.16 -13.99 7.63
C ASN A 49 12.77 -13.12 6.50
N TYR A 50 12.68 -11.80 6.67
CA TYR A 50 13.08 -10.81 5.68
C TYR A 50 13.71 -9.61 6.37
N GLU A 51 14.91 -9.21 5.96
CA GLU A 51 15.62 -8.06 6.54
C GLU A 51 15.36 -6.80 5.72
N PHE A 52 14.92 -5.71 6.37
CA PHE A 52 14.74 -4.43 5.69
C PHE A 52 16.10 -3.72 5.51
N SER A 53 16.33 -3.15 4.33
CA SER A 53 17.46 -2.24 4.15
C SER A 53 17.35 -1.01 5.08
N ALA A 54 18.49 -0.40 5.41
CA ALA A 54 18.52 0.83 6.20
C ALA A 54 17.62 1.94 5.61
N GLY A 55 17.56 2.05 4.28
CA GLY A 55 16.67 3.01 3.59
C GLY A 55 15.18 2.67 3.72
N GLN A 56 14.82 1.38 3.69
CA GLN A 56 13.45 0.94 3.97
C GLN A 56 13.04 1.28 5.40
N ARG A 57 13.88 0.92 6.39
CA ARG A 57 13.62 1.22 7.80
C ARG A 57 13.44 2.71 8.01
N GLN A 58 14.36 3.54 7.48
CA GLN A 58 14.26 4.99 7.60
C GLN A 58 12.97 5.54 6.98
N ALA A 59 12.57 5.05 5.81
CA ALA A 59 11.33 5.46 5.16
C ALA A 59 10.09 5.07 6.00
N TYR A 60 10.05 3.86 6.54
CA TYR A 60 8.94 3.39 7.37
C TYR A 60 8.84 4.12 8.72
N LYS A 61 9.96 4.57 9.27
CA LYS A 61 9.98 5.38 10.51
C LYS A 61 9.55 6.82 10.28
N THR A 62 9.95 7.43 9.16
CA THR A 62 9.77 8.87 8.93
C THR A 62 8.52 9.21 8.13
N VAL A 63 8.33 8.56 6.99
CA VAL A 63 7.24 8.84 6.04
C VAL A 63 6.11 7.83 6.20
N GLY A 64 6.43 6.61 6.60
CA GLY A 64 5.48 5.51 6.81
C GLY A 64 5.30 4.62 5.58
N GLY A 65 4.47 3.60 5.72
CA GLY A 65 4.20 2.62 4.66
C GLY A 65 3.43 1.39 5.12
N ALA A 66 3.54 0.32 4.34
CA ALA A 66 2.94 -0.98 4.57
C ALA A 66 3.99 -2.10 4.38
N PRO A 67 5.01 -2.19 5.25
CA PRO A 67 6.13 -3.14 5.12
C PRO A 67 5.71 -4.61 4.98
N HIS A 68 4.58 -5.01 5.57
CA HIS A 68 4.04 -6.37 5.47
C HIS A 68 3.65 -6.79 4.03
N LEU A 69 3.62 -5.86 3.07
CA LEU A 69 3.36 -6.13 1.66
C LEU A 69 4.64 -6.29 0.83
N ASP A 70 5.82 -5.97 1.39
CA ASP A 70 7.10 -6.05 0.69
C ASP A 70 7.45 -7.48 0.27
N GLY A 71 8.18 -7.60 -0.85
CA GLY A 71 8.52 -8.88 -1.49
C GLY A 71 7.31 -9.66 -2.02
N SER A 72 6.11 -9.12 -1.80
CA SER A 72 4.87 -9.79 -2.08
C SER A 72 4.07 -9.04 -3.14
N TYR A 73 3.63 -7.82 -2.85
CA TYR A 73 2.78 -7.11 -3.77
C TYR A 73 3.61 -6.24 -4.72
N THR A 74 3.12 -6.07 -5.94
CA THR A 74 3.85 -5.33 -6.98
C THR A 74 3.52 -3.85 -6.87
N ILE A 75 4.53 -3.02 -6.63
CA ILE A 75 4.47 -1.57 -6.82
C ILE A 75 4.77 -1.24 -8.29
N PHE A 76 3.93 -0.41 -8.90
CA PHE A 76 4.10 0.01 -10.30
C PHE A 76 4.03 1.52 -10.52
N GLY A 77 3.79 2.31 -9.47
CA GLY A 77 3.75 3.76 -9.59
C GLY A 77 3.87 4.47 -8.24
N GLN A 78 3.80 5.79 -8.29
CA GLN A 78 3.77 6.65 -7.11
C GLN A 78 2.85 7.85 -7.34
N VAL A 79 2.22 8.31 -6.27
CA VAL A 79 1.48 9.57 -6.25
C VAL A 79 2.49 10.72 -6.24
N THR A 80 2.47 11.56 -7.28
CA THR A 80 3.32 12.76 -7.39
C THR A 80 2.65 14.02 -6.85
N SER A 81 1.31 14.03 -6.79
CA SER A 81 0.49 15.13 -6.26
C SER A 81 -0.85 14.59 -5.76
N GLY A 82 -1.45 15.23 -4.76
CA GLY A 82 -2.80 14.88 -4.26
C GLY A 82 -2.82 13.85 -3.13
N MET A 83 -1.73 13.71 -2.36
CA MET A 83 -1.73 12.86 -1.16
C MET A 83 -2.70 13.35 -0.08
N ASP A 84 -2.99 14.65 -0.02
CA ASP A 84 -4.02 15.21 0.85
C ASP A 84 -5.42 14.68 0.50
N VAL A 85 -5.69 14.42 -0.78
CA VAL A 85 -6.94 13.78 -1.23
C VAL A 85 -6.98 12.32 -0.79
N VAL A 86 -5.86 11.60 -0.89
CA VAL A 86 -5.73 10.22 -0.38
C VAL A 86 -6.02 10.19 1.12
N ASP A 87 -5.50 11.15 1.88
CA ASP A 87 -5.75 11.25 3.32
C ASP A 87 -7.21 11.51 3.66
N LYS A 88 -7.87 12.41 2.92
CA LYS A 88 -9.32 12.64 3.06
C LYS A 88 -10.12 11.37 2.79
N ILE A 89 -9.75 10.58 1.78
CA ILE A 89 -10.39 9.29 1.46
C ILE A 89 -10.22 8.30 2.61
N VAL A 90 -9.06 8.24 3.28
CA VAL A 90 -8.82 7.33 4.41
C VAL A 90 -9.67 7.67 5.63
N GLN A 91 -10.06 8.94 5.81
CA GLN A 91 -10.81 9.43 6.97
C GLN A 91 -12.33 9.38 6.80
N VAL A 92 -12.85 8.92 5.65
CA VAL A 92 -14.31 8.84 5.45
C VAL A 92 -14.92 7.77 6.35
N GLU A 93 -16.18 7.97 6.74
CA GLU A 93 -16.91 6.99 7.51
C GLU A 93 -17.13 5.70 6.70
N THR A 94 -16.97 4.56 7.36
CA THR A 94 -17.14 3.23 6.75
C THR A 94 -18.14 2.40 7.53
N ASP A 95 -18.80 1.47 6.83
CA ASP A 95 -19.63 0.46 7.45
C ASP A 95 -18.81 -0.61 8.20
N ARG A 96 -19.50 -1.60 8.77
CA ARG A 96 -18.89 -2.72 9.52
C ARG A 96 -18.01 -3.64 8.64
N ARG A 97 -18.02 -3.48 7.32
CA ARG A 97 -17.20 -4.22 6.34
C ARG A 97 -16.07 -3.37 5.77
N TRP A 98 -15.79 -2.21 6.37
CA TRP A 98 -14.75 -1.26 5.90
C TRP A 98 -15.03 -0.67 4.52
N ARG A 99 -16.29 -0.66 4.08
CA ARG A 99 -16.71 0.03 2.85
C ARG A 99 -17.15 1.45 3.20
N PRO A 100 -16.72 2.49 2.45
CA PRO A 100 -17.26 3.83 2.62
C PRO A 100 -18.80 3.84 2.60
N ILE A 101 -19.40 4.62 3.50
CA ILE A 101 -20.87 4.80 3.55
C ILE A 101 -21.36 5.43 2.24
N GLU A 102 -20.62 6.45 1.76
CA GLU A 102 -20.85 7.07 0.46
C GLU A 102 -19.81 6.61 -0.58
N ASP A 103 -20.28 6.32 -1.80
CA ASP A 103 -19.43 5.84 -2.89
C ASP A 103 -18.43 6.91 -3.37
N ILE A 104 -17.14 6.60 -3.28
CA ILE A 104 -16.07 7.42 -3.87
C ILE A 104 -15.77 6.90 -5.28
N ARG A 105 -16.01 7.74 -6.30
CA ARG A 105 -15.84 7.33 -7.71
C ARG A 105 -14.80 8.15 -8.45
N ILE A 106 -13.98 7.47 -9.25
CA ILE A 106 -13.10 8.11 -10.23
C ILE A 106 -13.97 8.62 -11.38
N LYS A 107 -14.09 9.95 -11.51
CA LYS A 107 -14.93 10.59 -12.55
C LYS A 107 -14.24 10.67 -13.90
N ARG A 108 -12.91 10.75 -13.93
CA ARG A 108 -12.11 10.92 -15.14
C ARG A 108 -10.70 10.39 -14.94
N VAL A 109 -10.17 9.72 -15.95
CA VAL A 109 -8.75 9.33 -16.03
C VAL A 109 -8.18 9.96 -17.30
N ARG A 110 -6.98 10.54 -17.21
CA ARG A 110 -6.24 11.06 -18.36
C ARG A 110 -4.85 10.42 -18.38
N ILE A 111 -4.55 9.75 -19.48
CA ILE A 111 -3.20 9.23 -19.76
C ILE A 111 -2.41 10.38 -20.39
N LEU A 112 -1.33 10.79 -19.73
CA LEU A 112 -0.42 11.80 -20.26
C LEU A 112 0.48 11.11 -21.30
N LYS A 113 0.68 11.76 -22.45
CA LYS A 113 1.61 11.31 -23.50
C LYS A 113 3.00 11.85 -23.23
#